data_AF-A0A316ZI45-F1
#
_entry.id   AF-A0A316ZI45-F1
#
_cell.length_a   1.000
_cell.length_b   1.000
_cell.length_c   1.000
_cell.angle_alpha   90.00
_cell.angle_beta   90.00
_cell.angle_gamma   90.00
#
_symmetry.space_group_name_H-M   'P 1'
#
loop_
_entity.id
_entity.type
_entity.pdbx_description
1 polymer ?
#
loop_
_entity_poly.entity_id
_entity_poly.type
_entity_poly.pdbx_seq_one_letter_code
_entity_poly.pdbx_strand_id
1 'polypeptide(L)'
;MAWNPHSRNNTGRPEVVPQDRLIGSARRYELKVEQQPIRARMCGFGDKDRRPITPPPCIRLIVYDRITGRELDFNDIDSTYFVLMVDLWNQEGTPLSPSAAFQRSSHSQHQQ
;
A
#
# COMPACT_ATOMS: atom_id res chain seq x y z
N MET A 1 -37.47 -47.97 -28.37
CA MET A 1 -36.96 -46.58 -28.43
C MET A 1 -37.67 -45.79 -27.35
N ALA A 2 -37.00 -45.46 -26.25
CA ALA A 2 -37.57 -44.64 -25.20
C ALA A 2 -36.55 -43.55 -24.83
N TRP A 3 -36.96 -42.31 -25.05
CA TRP A 3 -36.26 -41.10 -24.62
C TRP A 3 -36.16 -41.09 -23.09
N ASN A 4 -34.97 -40.80 -22.54
CA ASN A 4 -34.76 -40.62 -21.11
C ASN A 4 -34.65 -39.12 -20.77
N PRO A 5 -35.66 -38.51 -20.12
CA PRO A 5 -35.72 -37.08 -19.85
C PRO A 5 -35.29 -36.80 -18.40
N HIS A 6 -33.99 -36.91 -18.09
CA HIS A 6 -33.46 -36.43 -16.81
C HIS A 6 -32.53 -35.25 -17.04
N SER A 7 -33.22 -34.12 -17.23
CA SER A 7 -32.95 -32.79 -16.70
C SER A 7 -31.49 -32.34 -16.63
N ARG A 8 -31.18 -31.42 -17.55
CA ARG A 8 -30.14 -30.41 -17.39
C ARG A 8 -30.35 -29.67 -16.08
N ASN A 9 -29.51 -29.94 -15.09
CA ASN A 9 -29.38 -29.08 -13.92
C ASN A 9 -28.03 -28.34 -14.01
N ASN A 10 -27.82 -27.60 -15.11
CA ASN A 10 -26.95 -26.43 -15.06
C ASN A 10 -27.79 -25.29 -14.48
N THR A 11 -28.08 -25.37 -13.18
CA THR A 11 -28.60 -24.21 -12.46
C THR A 11 -27.43 -23.25 -12.40
N GLY A 12 -27.48 -22.17 -13.19
CA GLY A 12 -26.54 -21.03 -13.16
C GLY A 12 -26.58 -20.25 -11.85
N ARG A 13 -26.73 -20.97 -10.74
CA ARG A 13 -26.50 -20.47 -9.40
C ARG A 13 -24.98 -20.35 -9.29
N PRO A 14 -24.40 -19.16 -9.08
CA PRO A 14 -23.01 -19.09 -8.66
C PRO A 14 -22.91 -20.01 -7.45
N GLU A 15 -22.03 -21.00 -7.52
CA GLU A 15 -21.69 -21.84 -6.38
C GLU A 15 -21.46 -20.87 -5.21
N VAL A 16 -22.32 -20.94 -4.20
CA VAL A 16 -22.11 -20.15 -2.99
C VAL A 16 -20.92 -20.80 -2.33
N VAL A 17 -19.73 -20.32 -2.70
CA VAL A 17 -18.47 -20.72 -2.10
C VAL A 17 -18.66 -20.51 -0.60
N PRO A 18 -18.60 -21.58 0.22
CA PRO A 18 -18.81 -21.45 1.65
C PRO A 18 -17.85 -20.38 2.19
N GLN A 19 -18.41 -19.35 2.84
CA GLN A 19 -17.63 -18.23 3.38
C GLN A 19 -16.59 -18.69 4.42
N ASP A 20 -16.68 -19.92 4.93
CA ASP A 20 -15.70 -20.49 5.85
C ASP A 20 -14.33 -20.75 5.20
N ARG A 21 -14.23 -20.86 3.86
CA ARG A 21 -12.92 -20.77 3.17
C ARG A 21 -12.37 -19.35 3.06
N LEU A 22 -13.18 -18.33 3.29
CA LEU A 22 -12.75 -16.92 3.40
C LEU A 22 -12.22 -16.59 4.80
N ILE A 23 -12.46 -17.46 5.79
CA ILE A 23 -11.92 -17.36 7.16
C ILE A 23 -10.55 -18.08 7.26
N GLY A 24 -10.16 -18.84 6.22
CA GLY A 24 -8.85 -19.46 6.08
C GLY A 24 -7.78 -18.43 5.68
N SER A 25 -6.98 -18.03 6.67
CA SER A 25 -5.93 -16.99 6.61
C SER A 25 -6.43 -15.56 6.80
N ALA A 26 -7.10 -15.29 7.92
CA ALA A 26 -6.98 -13.95 8.46
C ALA A 26 -5.47 -13.69 8.69
N ARG A 27 -4.87 -12.82 7.90
CA ARG A 27 -3.46 -12.43 8.00
C ARG A 27 -3.38 -11.12 8.80
N ARG A 28 -2.37 -10.97 9.64
CA ARG A 28 -2.02 -9.68 10.26
C ARG A 28 -0.84 -9.09 9.50
N TYR A 29 -0.93 -7.82 9.13
CA TYR A 29 0.10 -7.12 8.37
C TYR A 29 0.78 -6.07 9.25
N GLU A 30 2.08 -5.90 9.05
CA GLU A 30 2.87 -4.89 9.72
C GLU A 30 3.89 -4.32 8.72
N LEU A 31 4.10 -3.01 8.75
CA LEU A 31 5.11 -2.34 7.95
C LEU A 31 6.21 -1.83 8.86
N LYS A 32 7.45 -2.18 8.53
CA LYS A 32 8.63 -1.71 9.26
C LYS A 32 9.55 -0.96 8.32
N VAL A 33 9.95 0.25 8.73
CA VAL A 33 10.96 1.02 8.00
C VAL A 33 12.34 0.48 8.38
N GLU A 34 12.93 -0.33 7.51
CA GLU A 34 14.27 -0.91 7.70
C GLU A 34 15.38 0.07 7.28
N GLN A 35 15.08 0.98 6.34
CA GLN A 35 15.97 2.08 5.97
C GLN A 35 15.23 3.41 6.04
N GLN A 36 15.63 4.26 7.00
CA GLN A 36 15.05 5.58 7.21
C GLN A 36 15.58 6.59 6.17
N PRO A 37 14.73 7.47 5.62
CA PRO A 37 15.22 8.66 4.93
C PRO A 37 15.91 9.59 5.92
N ILE A 38 17.11 10.08 5.57
CA ILE A 38 17.91 10.92 6.48
C ILE A 38 17.97 12.36 6.00
N ARG A 39 18.17 12.57 4.69
CA ARG A 39 18.31 13.90 4.11
C ARG A 39 17.75 13.98 2.70
N ALA A 40 17.33 15.18 2.32
CA ALA A 40 16.89 15.51 0.98
C ALA A 40 17.44 16.89 0.59
N ARG A 41 17.49 17.16 -0.72
CA ARG A 41 17.75 18.50 -1.26
C ARG A 41 16.49 18.95 -1.98
N MET A 42 16.12 20.22 -1.80
CA MET A 42 14.96 20.78 -2.51
C MET A 42 15.12 20.62 -4.03
N CYS A 43 14.06 20.14 -4.70
CA CYS A 43 14.01 19.97 -6.16
C CYS A 43 13.69 21.27 -6.92
N GLY A 44 13.41 22.36 -6.19
CA GLY A 44 12.85 23.59 -6.76
C GLY A 44 11.42 23.39 -7.29
N PHE A 45 10.95 24.32 -8.12
CA PHE A 45 9.56 24.35 -8.62
C PHE A 45 9.41 23.78 -10.04
N GLY A 46 10.46 23.21 -10.63
CA GLY A 46 10.45 22.68 -12.00
C GLY A 46 10.79 21.19 -12.07
N ASP A 47 10.49 20.56 -13.21
CA ASP A 47 10.66 19.11 -13.40
C ASP A 47 12.06 18.66 -13.78
N LYS A 48 12.98 19.61 -13.99
CA LYS A 48 14.32 19.33 -14.50
C LYS A 48 15.31 18.80 -13.44
N ASP A 49 15.03 18.98 -12.15
CA ASP A 49 15.96 18.61 -11.06
C ASP A 49 15.28 17.78 -9.96
N ARG A 50 14.92 16.54 -10.28
CA ARG A 50 14.42 15.58 -9.29
C ARG A 50 15.58 14.93 -8.56
N ARG A 51 15.63 15.11 -7.25
CA ARG A 51 16.68 14.58 -6.37
C ARG A 51 16.07 13.58 -5.38
N PRO A 52 16.37 12.28 -5.51
CA PRO A 52 15.91 11.28 -4.55
C PRO A 52 16.39 11.60 -3.12
N ILE A 53 15.57 11.24 -2.14
CA ILE A 53 15.94 11.30 -0.72
C ILE A 53 17.03 10.26 -0.46
N THR A 54 18.02 10.61 0.38
CA THR A 54 19.16 9.74 0.70
C THR A 54 19.22 9.43 2.21
N PRO A 55 19.40 8.16 2.60
CA PRO A 55 19.30 6.98 1.76
C PRO A 55 17.83 6.75 1.32
N PRO A 56 17.57 6.00 0.23
CA PRO A 56 16.20 5.74 -0.23
C PRO A 56 15.42 4.96 0.85
N PRO A 57 14.15 5.27 1.13
CA PRO A 57 13.39 4.47 2.10
C PRO A 57 13.26 3.00 1.68
N CYS A 58 13.45 2.09 2.63
CA CYS A 58 13.18 0.66 2.43
C CYS A 58 12.22 0.18 3.51
N ILE A 59 11.04 -0.28 3.08
CA ILE A 59 9.97 -0.74 3.97
C ILE A 59 9.82 -2.25 3.81
N ARG A 60 9.85 -2.98 4.92
CA ARG A 60 9.57 -4.41 5.00
C ARG A 60 8.10 -4.61 5.32
N LEU A 61 7.41 -5.36 4.46
CA LEU A 61 6.10 -5.93 4.77
C LEU A 61 6.29 -7.23 5.55
N ILE A 62 5.68 -7.30 6.73
CA ILE A 62 5.67 -8.47 7.58
C ILE A 62 4.25 -9.01 7.60
N VAL A 63 4.08 -10.28 7.26
CA VAL A 63 2.77 -10.92 7.22
C VAL A 63 2.78 -12.05 8.24
N TYR A 64 1.82 -12.01 9.15
CA TYR A 64 1.66 -13.03 10.19
C TYR A 64 0.38 -13.82 9.94
N ASP A 65 0.45 -15.12 10.18
CA ASP A 65 -0.75 -15.93 10.37
C ASP A 65 -1.44 -15.50 11.68
N ARG A 66 -2.72 -15.12 11.62
CA ARG A 66 -3.42 -14.55 12.79
C ARG A 66 -3.80 -15.58 13.85
N ILE A 67 -3.81 -16.87 13.52
CA ILE A 67 -4.15 -17.94 14.47
C ILE A 67 -2.90 -18.33 15.26
N THR A 68 -1.80 -18.60 14.57
CA THR A 68 -0.53 -19.05 15.14
C THR A 68 0.36 -17.91 15.60
N GLY A 69 0.15 -16.69 15.08
CA GLY A 69 0.97 -15.51 15.34
C GLY A 69 2.34 -15.52 14.66
N ARG A 70 2.65 -16.53 13.84
CA ARG A 70 3.95 -16.69 13.20
C ARG A 70 4.05 -15.88 11.91
N GLU A 71 5.24 -15.35 11.64
CA GLU A 71 5.56 -14.71 10.36
C GLU A 71 5.54 -15.77 9.24
N LEU A 72 4.91 -15.42 8.12
CA LEU A 72 4.83 -16.25 6.93
C LEU A 72 6.09 -16.10 6.08
N ASP A 73 6.47 -17.17 5.38
CA ASP A 73 7.54 -17.10 4.39
C ASP A 73 7.09 -16.29 3.16
N PHE A 74 8.03 -15.60 2.52
CA PHE A 74 7.72 -14.76 1.35
C PHE A 74 7.18 -15.57 0.16
N ASN A 75 7.54 -16.85 0.04
CA ASN A 75 7.05 -17.71 -1.04
C ASN A 75 5.56 -18.07 -0.87
N ASP A 76 5.02 -17.93 0.34
CA ASP A 76 3.60 -18.20 0.65
C ASP A 76 2.71 -16.95 0.51
N ILE A 77 3.28 -15.85 -0.01
CA ILE A 77 2.63 -14.55 -0.14
C ILE A 77 2.58 -14.16 -1.62
N ASP A 78 1.38 -14.13 -2.19
CA ASP A 78 1.16 -13.45 -3.47
C ASP A 78 1.22 -11.94 -3.28
N SER A 79 2.33 -11.33 -3.69
CA SER A 79 2.59 -9.89 -3.57
C SER A 79 2.22 -9.10 -4.83
N THR A 80 1.65 -9.74 -5.86
CA THR A 80 1.45 -9.15 -7.20
C THR A 80 0.68 -7.83 -7.16
N TYR A 81 -0.24 -7.68 -6.22
CA TYR A 81 -1.14 -6.52 -6.12
C TYR A 81 -0.85 -5.61 -4.93
N PHE A 82 0.27 -5.80 -4.23
CA PHE A 82 0.63 -4.92 -3.12
C PHE A 82 1.22 -3.61 -3.63
N VAL A 83 0.61 -2.51 -3.24
CA VAL A 83 1.05 -1.14 -3.54
C VAL A 83 1.25 -0.41 -2.22
N LEU A 84 2.38 0.27 -2.09
CA LEU A 84 2.65 1.16 -0.96
C LEU A 84 2.50 2.61 -1.41
N MET A 85 1.60 3.34 -0.76
CA MET A 85 1.45 4.78 -0.95
C MET A 85 2.26 5.53 0.11
N VAL A 86 2.88 6.65 -0.29
CA VAL A 86 3.66 7.51 0.59
C VAL A 86 3.15 8.93 0.48
N ASP A 87 2.95 9.56 1.63
CA ASP A 87 2.50 10.95 1.74
C ASP A 87 3.53 11.78 2.50
N LEU A 88 3.54 13.09 2.25
CA LEU A 88 4.39 14.03 2.98
C LEU A 88 3.67 14.57 4.22
N TRP A 89 4.34 14.48 5.37
CA TRP A 89 3.84 14.93 6.67
C TRP A 89 4.79 15.97 7.26
N ASN A 90 4.33 16.74 8.25
CA ASN A 90 5.24 17.59 9.02
C ASN A 90 6.07 16.79 10.03
N GLN A 91 7.01 17.47 10.69
CA GLN A 91 7.94 16.86 11.63
C GLN A 91 7.22 16.25 12.85
N GLU A 92 6.08 16.82 13.24
CA GLU A 92 5.26 16.37 14.36
C GLU A 92 4.40 15.14 14.02
N GLY A 93 4.42 14.67 12.77
CA GLY A 93 3.61 13.53 12.35
C GLY A 93 2.13 13.89 12.26
N THR A 94 1.80 15.12 11.87
CA THR A 94 0.46 15.52 11.46
C THR A 94 0.41 15.85 9.96
N PRO A 95 -0.75 15.69 9.30
CA PRO A 95 -0.87 15.99 7.88
C PRO A 95 -0.61 17.48 7.64
N LEU A 96 -0.01 17.81 6.51
CA LEU A 96 0.14 19.21 6.12
C LEU A 96 -1.25 19.83 5.90
N SER A 97 -1.59 20.86 6.68
CA SER A 97 -2.75 21.71 6.38
C SER A 97 -2.62 22.26 4.96
N PRO A 98 -3.70 22.28 4.15
CA PRO A 98 -3.67 22.89 2.82
C PRO A 98 -3.12 24.32 2.81
N SER A 99 -3.27 25.07 3.91
CA SER A 99 -2.75 26.46 4.00
C SER A 99 -1.22 26.51 4.11
N ALA A 100 -0.60 25.52 4.75
CA ALA A 100 0.84 25.50 5.00
C ALA A 100 1.67 25.23 3.74
N ALA A 101 1.10 24.50 2.77
CA ALA A 101 1.77 24.20 1.50
C ALA A 101 1.88 25.43 0.58
N PHE A 102 1.00 26.42 0.72
CA PHE A 102 0.88 27.54 -0.22
C PHE A 102 1.59 28.84 0.24
N GLN A 103 1.95 28.99 1.52
CA GLN A 103 2.32 30.30 2.08
C GLN A 103 3.81 30.72 1.95
N ARG A 104 4.70 29.95 1.32
CA ARG A 104 6.14 30.29 1.24
C ARG A 104 6.62 30.93 -0.08
N SER A 105 5.73 31.34 -0.98
CA SER A 105 6.12 31.96 -2.27
C SER A 105 6.13 33.51 -2.28
N SER A 106 5.84 34.19 -1.17
CA SER A 106 5.60 35.65 -1.20
C SER A 106 6.69 36.55 -0.59
N HIS A 107 7.90 36.08 -0.29
CA HIS A 107 8.95 36.95 0.28
C HIS A 107 10.33 36.67 -0.33
N SER A 108 10.60 37.29 -1.49
CA SER A 108 11.88 37.96 -1.81
C SER A 108 11.90 38.45 -3.27
N GLN A 109 11.20 39.55 -3.55
CA GLN A 109 11.58 40.47 -4.61
C GLN A 109 11.45 41.90 -4.09
N HIS A 110 12.45 42.33 -3.34
CA HIS A 110 12.89 43.73 -3.23
C HIS A 110 14.16 43.76 -2.40
N GLN A 111 15.31 43.67 -3.07
CA GLN A 111 16.47 44.54 -2.85
C GLN A 111 17.57 44.22 -3.86
N GLN A 112 18.01 45.29 -4.52
CA GLN A 112 19.02 45.46 -5.57
C GLN A 112 18.55 45.21 -7.00
#